data_AF-A0A929I4I5-F1
#
_entry.id   AF-A0A929I4I5-F1
#
_cell.length_a   1.000
_cell.length_b   1.000
_cell.length_c   1.000
_cell.angle_alpha   90.00
_cell.angle_beta   90.00
_cell.angle_gamma   90.00
#
_symmetry.space_group_name_H-M   'P 1'
#
loop_
_entity.id
_entity.type
_entity.pdbx_description
1 polymer ?
#
loop_
_entity_poly.entity_id
_entity_poly.type
_entity_poly.pdbx_seq_one_letter_code
_entity_poly.pdbx_strand_id
1 'polypeptide(L)'
;MSTGTEVEKITLRVVQIMIDELKLEDVTPETFDPEIDLIDEVGIDSMDLATVALVLRDEYAVRIDEDDYPKLTSVRLISEYIDNKLKDRA
;
A
#
# COMPACT_ATOMS: atom_id res chain seq x y z
N MET A 1 9.33 -20.17 -9.53
CA MET A 1 7.95 -19.90 -9.05
C MET A 1 8.13 -19.19 -7.71
N SER A 2 8.35 -17.87 -7.70
CA SER A 2 8.79 -17.21 -6.46
C SER A 2 8.29 -15.77 -6.27
N THR A 3 7.69 -15.12 -7.27
CA THR A 3 7.32 -13.70 -7.18
C THR A 3 5.94 -13.43 -6.55
N GLY A 4 5.03 -14.40 -6.51
CA GLY A 4 3.69 -14.20 -5.91
C GLY A 4 3.74 -13.90 -4.41
N THR A 5 4.62 -14.59 -3.69
CA THR A 5 4.63 -14.57 -2.22
C THR A 5 5.20 -13.29 -1.61
N GLU A 6 6.06 -12.54 -2.32
CA GLU A 6 6.59 -11.26 -1.83
C GLU A 6 5.56 -10.15 -1.90
N VAL A 7 4.90 -10.01 -3.06
CA VAL A 7 3.85 -9.00 -3.24
C VAL A 7 2.70 -9.24 -2.25
N GLU A 8 2.27 -10.49 -2.04
CA GLU A 8 1.23 -10.82 -1.05
C GLU A 8 1.62 -10.40 0.38
N LYS A 9 2.89 -10.57 0.78
CA LYS A 9 3.37 -10.12 2.09
C LYS A 9 3.39 -8.60 2.20
N ILE A 10 3.86 -7.92 1.16
CA ILE A 10 3.85 -6.45 1.10
C ILE A 10 2.41 -5.95 1.17
N THR A 11 1.48 -6.59 0.45
CA THR A 11 0.05 -6.27 0.48
C THR A 11 -0.50 -6.34 1.89
N LEU A 12 -0.35 -7.47 2.58
CA LEU A 12 -0.82 -7.60 3.98
C LEU A 12 -0.21 -6.52 4.88
N ARG A 13 1.06 -6.18 4.66
CA ARG A 13 1.75 -5.16 5.45
C ARG A 13 1.28 -3.74 5.15
N VAL A 14 1.07 -3.40 3.87
CA VAL A 14 0.49 -2.13 3.44
C VAL A 14 -0.90 -1.97 4.02
N VAL A 15 -1.75 -3.00 3.93
CA VAL A 15 -3.09 -2.96 4.54
C VAL A 15 -2.99 -2.71 6.04
N GLN A 16 -2.11 -3.44 6.74
CA GLN A 16 -1.94 -3.25 8.19
C GLN A 16 -1.57 -1.81 8.53
N ILE A 17 -0.62 -1.21 7.81
CA ILE A 17 -0.23 0.20 8.00
C ILE A 17 -1.42 1.12 7.74
N MET A 18 -2.17 0.90 6.66
CA MET A 18 -3.36 1.70 6.36
C MET A 18 -4.40 1.59 7.48
N ILE A 19 -4.67 0.39 7.99
CA ILE A 19 -5.62 0.18 9.08
C ILE A 19 -5.17 0.90 10.35
N ASP A 20 -3.89 0.80 10.69
CA ASP A 20 -3.33 1.42 11.91
C ASP A 20 -3.29 2.95 11.81
N GLU A 21 -2.85 3.50 10.68
CA GLU A 21 -2.73 4.95 10.47
C GLU A 21 -4.09 5.62 10.30
N LEU A 22 -4.99 4.97 9.55
CA LEU A 22 -6.31 5.51 9.21
C LEU A 22 -7.40 5.06 10.20
N LYS A 23 -7.02 4.24 11.18
CA LYS A 23 -7.90 3.73 12.24
C LYS A 23 -9.15 3.05 11.68
N LEU A 24 -8.96 2.19 10.69
CA LEU A 24 -10.06 1.44 10.07
C LEU A 24 -10.46 0.27 10.99
N GLU A 25 -11.39 0.51 11.91
CA GLU A 25 -11.78 -0.49 12.93
C GLU A 25 -12.63 -1.65 12.37
N ASP A 26 -13.20 -1.50 11.17
CA ASP A 26 -14.14 -2.46 10.55
C ASP A 26 -13.49 -3.44 9.56
N VAL A 27 -12.17 -3.38 9.37
CA VAL A 27 -11.46 -4.24 8.42
C VAL A 27 -10.22 -4.86 9.04
N THR A 28 -9.80 -6.01 8.52
CA THR A 28 -8.55 -6.67 8.91
C THR A 28 -7.67 -6.92 7.68
N PRO A 29 -6.34 -7.01 7.82
CA PRO A 29 -5.45 -7.23 6.68
C PRO A 29 -5.78 -8.49 5.88
N GLU A 30 -6.28 -9.52 6.57
CA GLU A 30 -6.61 -10.81 5.96
C GLU A 30 -7.96 -10.80 5.22
N THR A 31 -8.88 -9.92 5.64
CA THR A 31 -10.21 -9.79 5.01
C THR A 31 -10.29 -8.64 4.01
N PHE A 32 -9.24 -7.82 3.94
CA PHE A 32 -9.19 -6.67 3.06
C PHE A 32 -8.93 -7.13 1.64
N ASP A 33 -9.78 -6.69 0.70
CA ASP A 33 -9.59 -7.01 -0.71
C ASP A 33 -8.50 -6.11 -1.30
N PRO A 34 -7.37 -6.66 -1.78
CA PRO A 34 -6.28 -5.86 -2.30
C PRO A 34 -6.57 -5.21 -3.66
N GLU A 35 -7.65 -5.62 -4.33
CA GLU A 35 -8.16 -5.03 -5.56
C GLU A 35 -9.22 -3.95 -5.31
N ILE A 36 -9.61 -3.71 -4.04
CA ILE A 36 -10.56 -2.65 -3.70
C ILE A 36 -9.99 -1.26 -4.08
N ASP A 37 -10.89 -0.39 -4.55
CA ASP A 37 -10.52 1.00 -4.80
C ASP A 37 -10.46 1.77 -3.48
N LEU A 38 -9.26 2.18 -3.11
CA LEU A 38 -8.99 2.91 -1.89
C LEU A 38 -9.67 4.29 -1.90
N ILE A 39 -9.74 4.95 -3.05
CA ILE A 39 -10.25 6.31 -3.14
C ILE A 39 -11.78 6.28 -3.18
N ASP A 40 -12.36 5.45 -4.04
CA ASP A 40 -13.81 5.41 -4.25
C ASP A 40 -14.55 4.57 -3.20
N GLU A 41 -14.03 3.42 -2.77
CA GLU A 41 -14.72 2.52 -1.83
C GLU A 41 -14.33 2.77 -0.37
N VAL A 42 -13.04 2.95 -0.08
CA VAL A 42 -12.55 3.21 1.29
C VAL A 42 -12.64 4.69 1.64
N GLY A 43 -12.65 5.58 0.65
CA GLY A 43 -12.72 7.03 0.86
C GLY A 43 -11.38 7.66 1.24
N ILE A 44 -10.27 7.02 0.87
CA ILE A 44 -8.91 7.49 1.11
C ILE A 44 -8.68 8.77 0.32
N ASP A 45 -8.21 9.81 1.00
CA ASP A 45 -7.83 11.06 0.35
C ASP A 45 -6.31 11.16 0.15
N SER A 46 -5.89 12.22 -0.54
CA SER A 46 -4.47 12.49 -0.80
C SER A 46 -3.64 12.73 0.47
N MET A 47 -4.23 13.22 1.57
CA MET A 47 -3.53 13.36 2.86
C MET A 47 -3.30 12.01 3.53
N ASP A 48 -4.31 11.13 3.48
CA ASP A 48 -4.19 9.75 3.98
C ASP A 48 -3.11 8.97 3.22
N LEU A 49 -3.11 9.04 1.88
CA LEU A 49 -2.06 8.43 1.05
C LEU A 49 -0.67 8.97 1.41
N ALA A 50 -0.53 10.28 1.65
CA ALA A 50 0.74 10.86 2.03
C ALA A 50 1.25 10.33 3.38
N THR A 51 0.35 10.13 4.35
CA THR A 51 0.66 9.58 5.67
C THR A 51 1.15 8.13 5.55
N VAL A 52 0.40 7.29 4.82
CA VAL A 52 0.78 5.90 4.57
C VAL A 52 2.10 5.84 3.78
N ALA A 53 2.28 6.68 2.76
CA ALA A 53 3.50 6.75 1.97
C ALA A 53 4.73 7.15 2.80
N LEU A 54 4.58 8.01 3.81
CA LEU A 54 5.64 8.36 4.75
C LEU A 54 6.10 7.14 5.57
N VAL A 55 5.15 6.36 6.09
CA VAL A 55 5.42 5.15 6.86
C VAL A 55 6.07 4.07 5.98
N LEU A 56 5.51 3.84 4.78
CA LEU A 56 6.07 2.91 3.80
C LEU A 56 7.48 3.30 3.37
N ARG A 57 7.77 4.60 3.24
CA ARG A 57 9.11 5.10 2.97
C ARG A 57 10.09 4.77 4.08
N ASP A 58 9.68 4.89 5.34
CA ASP A 58 10.55 4.56 6.47
C ASP A 58 10.77 3.04 6.56
N GLU A 59 9.70 2.25 6.37
CA GLU A 59 9.74 0.79 6.47
C GLU A 59 10.53 0.11 5.34
N TYR A 60 10.28 0.51 4.09
CA TYR A 60 10.89 -0.11 2.90
C TYR A 60 12.02 0.72 2.28
N ALA A 61 12.35 1.88 2.86
CA ALA A 61 13.28 2.86 2.30
C ALA A 61 12.90 3.38 0.90
N VAL A 62 11.66 3.20 0.43
CA VAL A 62 11.18 3.56 -0.92
C VAL A 62 10.57 4.96 -0.94
N ARG A 63 10.86 5.78 -1.96
CA ARG A 63 10.13 7.05 -2.15
C ARG A 63 8.96 6.84 -3.09
N ILE A 64 7.79 7.32 -2.66
CA ILE A 64 6.57 7.41 -3.44
C ILE A 64 6.34 8.89 -3.72
N ASP A 65 6.25 9.25 -5.00
CA ASP A 65 5.98 10.62 -5.42
C ASP A 65 4.46 10.88 -5.46
N GLU A 66 4.06 12.11 -5.17
CA GLU A 66 2.65 12.53 -5.18
C GLU A 66 1.99 12.37 -6.57
N ASP A 67 2.78 12.47 -7.65
CA ASP A 67 2.36 12.19 -9.01
C ASP A 67 1.91 10.73 -9.23
N ASP A 68 2.37 9.80 -8.38
CA ASP A 68 1.98 8.40 -8.43
C ASP A 68 0.73 8.11 -7.59
N TYR A 69 0.32 8.97 -6.66
CA TYR A 69 -0.91 8.78 -5.86
C TYR A 69 -2.15 8.43 -6.69
N PRO A 70 -2.48 9.13 -7.80
CA PRO A 70 -3.63 8.77 -8.62
C PRO A 70 -3.48 7.43 -9.36
N LYS A 71 -2.28 6.82 -9.38
CA LYS A 71 -2.06 5.46 -9.88
C LYS A 71 -2.11 4.41 -8.77
N LEU A 72 -1.95 4.83 -7.52
CA LEU A 72 -1.94 3.99 -6.33
C LEU A 72 -3.36 3.87 -5.75
N THR A 73 -4.33 3.55 -6.60
CA THR A 73 -5.75 3.49 -6.21
C THR A 73 -6.12 2.17 -5.53
N SER A 74 -5.25 1.16 -5.54
CA SER A 74 -5.48 -0.12 -4.86
C SER A 74 -4.22 -0.59 -4.14
N VAL A 75 -4.42 -1.43 -3.11
CA VAL A 75 -3.30 -1.96 -2.33
C VAL A 75 -2.40 -2.86 -3.17
N ARG A 76 -2.97 -3.59 -4.14
CA ARG A 76 -2.15 -4.39 -5.06
C ARG A 76 -1.19 -3.51 -5.84
N LEU A 77 -1.64 -2.38 -6.39
CA LEU A 77 -0.78 -1.44 -7.13
C LEU A 77 0.31 -0.85 -6.25
N ILE A 78 -0.02 -0.49 -5.00
CA ILE A 78 0.98 -0.02 -4.02
C ILE A 78 2.02 -1.11 -3.74
N SER A 79 1.58 -2.34 -3.54
CA SER A 79 2.47 -3.46 -3.21
C SER A 79 3.41 -3.81 -4.36
N GLU A 80 2.87 -3.84 -5.58
CA GLU A 80 3.66 -4.04 -6.80
C GLU A 80 4.64 -2.88 -7.02
N TYR A 81 4.22 -1.64 -6.75
CA TYR A 81 5.10 -0.48 -6.84
C TYR A 81 6.29 -0.60 -5.88
N ILE A 82 6.03 -0.95 -4.62
CA ILE A 82 7.06 -1.15 -3.61
C ILE A 82 7.99 -2.31 -4.00
N ASP A 83 7.44 -3.47 -4.37
CA ASP A 83 8.22 -4.64 -4.80
C ASP A 83 9.15 -4.31 -5.97
N ASN A 84 8.65 -3.58 -6.97
CA ASN A 84 9.48 -3.13 -8.09
C ASN A 84 10.60 -2.18 -7.64
N LYS A 85 10.31 -1.22 -6.75
CA LYS A 85 11.33 -0.29 -6.21
C LYS A 85 12.38 -1.02 -5.36
N LEU A 86 11.98 -2.06 -4.63
CA LEU A 86 12.90 -2.90 -3.85
C LEU A 86 13.81 -3.71 -4.77
N LYS A 87 13.26 -4.28 -5.85
CA LYS A 87 14.03 -5.02 -6.86
C LYS A 87 14.97 -4.15 -7.67
N ASP A 88 14.58 -2.92 -7.99
CA ASP A 88 15.46 -1.96 -8.69
C ASP A 88 16.67 -1.54 -7.83
N ARG A 89 16.55 -1.70 -6.51
CA ARG A 89 17.63 -1.43 -5.54
C ARG A 89 18.48 -2.64 -5.14
N ALA A 90 18.08 -3.87 -5.48
CA ALA A 90 18.76 -5.11 -5.11
C ALA A 90 19.81 -5.52 -6.15
#